data_AF-A0A377C1G9-F1
#
_entry.id   AF-A0A377C1G9-F1
#
_cell.length_a   1.000
_cell.length_b   1.000
_cell.length_c   1.000
_cell.angle_alpha   90.00
_cell.angle_beta   90.00
_cell.angle_gamma   90.00
#
_symmetry.space_group_name_H-M   'P 1'
#
loop_
_entity.id
_entity.type
_entity.pdbx_description
1 polymer ?
#
loop_
_entity_poly.entity_id
_entity_poly.type
_entity_poly.pdbx_seq_one_letter_code
_entity_poly.pdbx_strand_id
1 'polypeptide(L)' 'MLAGMQGFRDLFSGTNPAKKLLRDIGLKLADTLPGVKPQLIRQAMGLNDLPEWLR' A
#
# COMPACT_ATOMS: atom_id res chain seq x y z
N MET A 1 11.07 3.37 -4.84
CA MET A 1 10.36 3.84 -3.63
C MET A 1 9.59 5.17 -3.81
N LEU A 2 10.11 6.18 -4.52
CA LEU A 2 9.50 7.52 -4.61
C LEU A 2 8.09 7.59 -5.24
N ALA A 3 7.85 6.86 -6.34
CA ALA A 3 6.56 6.89 -7.02
C ALA A 3 5.40 6.37 -6.15
N GLY A 4 5.67 5.38 -5.30
CA GLY A 4 4.68 4.85 -4.35
C GLY A 4 4.28 5.89 -3.30
N MET A 5 5.25 6.52 -2.65
CA MET A 5 4.96 7.54 -1.62
C MET A 5 4.31 8.80 -2.20
N GLN A 6 4.67 9.20 -3.42
CA GLN A 6 4.00 10.32 -4.08
C GLN A 6 2.55 9.96 -4.43
N GLY A 7 2.29 8.77 -4.96
CA GLY A 7 0.94 8.27 -5.23
C GLY A 7 0.07 8.17 -3.96
N PHE A 8 0.63 7.70 -2.84
CA PHE A 8 -0.07 7.71 -1.55
C PHE A 8 -0.40 9.15 -1.11
N ARG A 9 0.54 10.09 -1.23
CA ARG A 9 0.29 11.48 -0.88
C ARG A 9 -0.80 12.12 -1.76
N ASP A 10 -0.82 11.83 -3.05
CA ASP A 10 -1.82 12.35 -3.98
C ASP A 10 -3.20 11.71 -3.78
N LEU A 11 -3.24 10.43 -3.37
CA LEU A 11 -4.46 9.69 -3.09
C LEU A 11 -5.10 10.11 -1.76
N PHE A 12 -4.27 10.42 -0.75
CA PHE A 12 -4.73 10.83 0.58
C PHE A 12 -4.83 12.34 0.78
N SER A 13 -4.30 13.16 -0.13
CA SER A 13 -4.43 14.62 -0.08
C SER A 13 -5.81 15.12 -0.51
N GLY A 14 -6.35 16.04 0.29
CA GLY A 14 -7.60 16.74 0.02
C GLY A 14 -8.88 15.91 0.18
N THR A 15 -10.01 16.58 -0.05
CA THR A 15 -11.38 16.06 0.12
C THR A 15 -12.04 15.68 -1.20
N ASN A 16 -11.27 15.33 -2.23
CA ASN A 16 -11.84 14.97 -3.53
C ASN A 16 -12.70 13.69 -3.42
N PRO A 17 -14.01 13.75 -3.76
CA PRO A 17 -14.94 12.63 -3.58
C PRO A 17 -14.60 11.42 -4.45
N ALA A 18 -14.03 11.60 -5.64
CA ALA A 18 -13.59 10.49 -6.49
C ALA A 18 -12.38 9.77 -5.89
N LYS A 19 -11.42 10.53 -5.34
CA LYS A 19 -10.27 9.96 -4.62
C LYS A 19 -10.69 9.25 -3.34
N LYS A 20 -11.72 9.76 -2.64
CA LYS A 20 -12.31 9.09 -1.48
C LYS A 20 -12.89 7.73 -1.88
N LEU A 21 -13.67 7.66 -2.96
CA LEU A 21 -14.22 6.39 -3.45
C LEU A 21 -13.13 5.37 -3.81
N LEU A 22 -12.07 5.79 -4.49
CA LEU A 22 -10.93 4.93 -4.79
C LEU A 22 -10.25 4.39 -3.52
N ARG A 23 -10.07 5.24 -2.49
CA ARG A 23 -9.53 4.81 -1.19
C ARG A 23 -10.44 3.80 -0.51
N ASP A 24 -11.74 4.07 -0.46
CA ASP A 24 -12.72 3.22 0.22
C ASP A 24 -12.80 1.83 -0.44
N ILE A 25 -12.78 1.77 -1.78
CA ILE A 25 -12.71 0.52 -2.53
C ILE A 25 -11.39 -0.21 -2.25
N GLY A 26 -10.26 0.49 -2.33
CA GLY A 26 -8.93 -0.09 -2.09
C GLY A 26 -8.77 -0.67 -0.69
N LEU A 27 -9.25 0.05 0.34
CA LEU A 27 -9.23 -0.41 1.73
C LEU A 27 -10.12 -1.63 1.94
N LYS A 28 -11.32 -1.63 1.34
CA LYS A 28 -12.23 -2.78 1.43
C LYS A 28 -11.64 -4.03 0.77
N LEU A 29 -10.98 -3.88 -0.39
CA LEU A 29 -10.28 -4.97 -1.05
C LEU A 29 -9.09 -5.48 -0.24
N ALA A 30 -8.31 -4.57 0.36
CA ALA A 30 -7.19 -4.95 1.21
C ALA A 30 -7.63 -5.72 2.47
N ASP A 31 -8.84 -5.45 2.97
CA ASP A 31 -9.39 -6.16 4.12
C ASP A 31 -10.02 -7.53 3.76
N THR A 32 -10.58 -7.67 2.55
CA THR A 32 -11.20 -8.92 2.10
C THR A 32 -10.23 -9.91 1.47
N LEU A 33 -9.02 -9.51 1.06
CA LEU A 33 -8.04 -10.43 0.48
C LEU A 33 -7.23 -11.16 1.58
N PRO A 34 -7.42 -12.48 1.77
CA PRO A 34 -6.63 -13.25 2.73
C PRO A 34 -5.17 -13.30 2.29
N GLY A 35 -4.24 -13.00 3.21
CA GLY A 35 -2.79 -13.06 2.95
C GLY A 35 -2.15 -11.74 2.47
N VAL A 36 -2.94 -10.70 2.15
CA VAL A 36 -2.38 -9.38 1.77
C VAL A 36 -1.75 -8.65 2.96
N LYS A 37 -2.34 -8.74 4.17
CA LYS A 37 -1.80 -8.11 5.39
C LYS A 37 -0.33 -8.49 5.67
N PRO A 38 0.05 -9.77 5.76
CA PRO A 38 1.46 -10.14 6.00
C PRO A 38 2.40 -9.75 4.85
N GLN A 39 1.92 -9.72 3.60
CA GLN A 39 2.73 -9.26 2.47
C GLN A 39 3.01 -7.76 2.52
N LEU A 40 1.99 -6.94 2.83
CA LEU A 40 2.15 -5.50 3.01
C LEU A 40 3.11 -5.19 4.16
N ILE A 41 3.03 -5.93 5.26
CA ILE A 41 3.94 -5.79 6.41
C ILE A 41 5.37 -6.15 6.00
N ARG A 42 5.59 -7.24 5.25
CA ARG A 42 6.91 -7.61 4.72
C ARG A 42 7.49 -6.55 3.77
N GLN A 43 6.66 -5.98 2.91
CA GLN A 43 7.04 -4.88 2.02
C GLN A 43 7.44 -3.63 2.84
N ALA A 44 6.66 -3.30 3.88
CA ALA A 44 6.92 -2.14 4.73
C ALA A 44 8.19 -2.30 5.57
N MET A 45 8.50 -3.52 6.02
CA MET A 45 9.76 -3.85 6.69
C MET A 45 10.96 -3.92 5.74
N GLY A 46 10.75 -3.72 4.43
CA GLY A 46 11.82 -3.78 3.43
C GLY A 46 12.30 -5.20 3.11
N LEU A 47 11.66 -6.24 3.67
CA LEU A 47 12.09 -7.64 3.52
C LEU A 47 12.02 -8.21 2.09
N ASN A 48 11.42 -7.46 1.16
CA ASN A 48 11.40 -7.80 -0.27
C ASN A 48 12.57 -7.20 -1.06
N ASP A 49 13.25 -6.18 -0.54
CA ASP A 49 14.45 -5.58 -1.14
C ASP A 49 15.74 -6.14 -0.47
N LEU A 50 15.61 -7.11 0.46
CA LEU A 50 16.78 -7.77 1.03
C LEU A 50 17.42 -8.71 -0.01
N PRO A 51 18.73 -8.62 -0.23
CA PRO A 51 19.43 -9.56 -1.11
C PRO A 51 19.43 -10.96 -0.48
N GLU A 52 19.43 -12.02 -1.31
CA GLU A 52 19.22 -13.40 -0.84
C GLU A 52 20.22 -13.86 0.23
N TRP A 53 21.39 -13.24 0.32
CA TRP A 53 22.40 -13.54 1.34
C TRP A 53 22.07 -13.03 2.74
N LEU A 54 21.07 -12.16 2.89
CA LEU A 54 20.62 -11.56 4.16
C LEU A 54 19.20 -12.04 4.55
N ARG A 55 18.57 -12.87 3.72
CA ARG A 55 17.22 -13.41 3.92
C ARG A 55 17.24 -14.66 4.80
#